data_AF-A0A969NBL6-F1
#
_entry.id   AF-A0A969NBL6-F1
#
_cell.length_a   1.000
_cell.length_b   1.000
_cell.length_c   1.000
_cell.angle_alpha   90.00
_cell.angle_beta   90.00
_cell.angle_gamma   90.00
#
_symmetry.space_group_name_H-M   'P 1'
#
loop_
_entity.id
_entity.type
_entity.pdbx_description
1 polymer ?
#
loop_
_entity_poly.entity_id
_entity_poly.type
_entity_poly.pdbx_seq_one_letter_code
_entity_poly.pdbx_strand_id
1 'polypeptide(L)'
;MIASILKHEIKNRFNHWSIFLLYGLLIFQGIWYTKGTFDYYVNEDLLMNAAAVFYKNLAGGGILLIIIVAVLTGPILFKEIQHKTGQWLFTNPIDEKKFFLGRFLAAFSINALVCLGYLVGMLLVPYSGIGEAHRFGDAPFGQFIARLFFPFASQYPFAHIIGVFRFGVF
;
A
#
# COMPACT_ATOMS: atom_id res chain seq x y z
N MET A 1 10.90 -20.68 -16.18
CA MET A 1 9.56 -20.52 -16.79
C MET A 1 8.64 -19.57 -16.02
N ILE A 2 8.39 -19.76 -14.72
CA ILE A 2 7.46 -18.87 -13.98
C ILE A 2 7.95 -17.42 -13.95
N ALA A 3 9.25 -17.20 -13.70
CA ALA A 3 9.85 -15.86 -13.67
C ALA A 3 9.80 -15.12 -15.01
N SER A 4 9.88 -15.83 -16.15
CA SER A 4 9.79 -15.20 -17.48
C SER A 4 8.34 -14.79 -17.81
N ILE A 5 7.36 -15.61 -17.41
CA ILE A 5 5.94 -15.27 -17.50
C ILE A 5 5.64 -14.05 -16.63
N LEU A 6 6.11 -14.06 -15.37
CA LEU A 6 5.94 -12.96 -14.43
C LEU A 6 6.56 -11.66 -14.96
N LYS A 7 7.80 -11.70 -15.46
CA LYS A 7 8.47 -10.52 -16.04
C LYS A 7 7.70 -9.96 -17.24
N HIS A 8 7.19 -10.82 -18.11
CA HIS A 8 6.42 -10.40 -19.28
C HIS A 8 5.10 -9.75 -18.88
N GLU A 9 4.35 -10.37 -17.96
CA GLU A 9 3.10 -9.83 -17.42
C GLU A 9 3.32 -8.49 -16.72
N ILE A 10 4.34 -8.37 -15.87
CA ILE A 10 4.65 -7.11 -15.18
C ILE A 10 5.01 -6.01 -16.19
N LYS A 11 5.88 -6.30 -17.17
CA LYS A 11 6.27 -5.33 -18.20
C LYS A 11 5.07 -4.87 -19.04
N ASN A 12 4.21 -5.81 -19.43
CA ASN A 12 3.01 -5.51 -20.20
C ASN A 12 2.06 -4.60 -19.40
N ARG A 13 1.95 -4.83 -18.09
CA ARG A 13 1.05 -4.08 -17.22
C ARG A 13 1.59 -2.71 -16.85
N PHE A 14 2.88 -2.56 -16.60
CA PHE A 14 3.48 -1.24 -16.38
C PHE A 14 3.25 -0.28 -17.54
N ASN A 15 2.96 -0.77 -18.74
CA ASN A 15 2.66 0.09 -19.88
C ASN A 15 1.22 0.62 -19.89
N HIS A 16 0.35 0.14 -19.00
CA HIS A 16 -1.02 0.65 -18.87
C HIS A 16 -1.04 1.94 -18.03
N TRP A 17 -1.50 3.01 -18.66
CA TRP A 17 -1.63 4.35 -18.06
C TRP A 17 -2.43 4.37 -16.75
N SER A 18 -3.43 3.49 -16.61
CA SER A 18 -4.28 3.41 -15.42
C SER A 18 -3.50 3.10 -14.14
N ILE A 19 -2.42 2.32 -14.20
CA ILE A 19 -1.60 1.99 -13.03
C ILE A 19 -0.87 3.23 -12.52
N PHE A 20 -0.31 4.04 -13.42
CA PHE A 20 0.35 5.28 -13.03
C PHE A 20 -0.64 6.30 -12.47
N LEU A 21 -1.82 6.42 -13.07
CA LEU A 21 -2.88 7.29 -12.53
C LEU A 21 -3.32 6.86 -11.13
N LEU A 22 -3.59 5.57 -10.92
CA LEU A 22 -4.00 5.05 -9.61
C LEU A 22 -2.88 5.20 -8.58
N TYR A 23 -1.63 4.98 -8.98
CA TYR A 23 -0.46 5.18 -8.11
C TYR A 23 -0.32 6.66 -7.69
N GLY A 24 -0.42 7.60 -8.64
CA GLY A 24 -0.39 9.03 -8.35
C GLY A 24 -1.57 9.48 -7.47
N LEU A 25 -2.75 8.95 -7.73
CA LEU A 25 -3.95 9.23 -6.94
C LEU A 25 -3.80 8.72 -5.50
N LEU A 26 -3.19 7.55 -5.30
CA LEU A 26 -2.90 7.01 -3.97
C LEU A 26 -1.86 7.84 -3.21
N ILE A 27 -0.83 8.36 -3.90
CA ILE A 27 0.14 9.29 -3.30
C ILE A 27 -0.60 10.54 -2.81
N PHE A 28 -1.40 11.16 -3.69
CA PHE A 28 -2.19 12.34 -3.34
C PHE A 28 -3.15 12.06 -2.17
N GLN A 29 -3.80 10.90 -2.20
CA GLN A 29 -4.72 10.48 -1.14
C GLN A 29 -3.99 10.27 0.18
N GLY A 30 -2.79 9.70 0.19
CA GLY A 30 -1.95 9.56 1.39
C GLY A 30 -1.59 10.91 2.02
N ILE A 31 -1.28 11.91 1.18
CA ILE A 31 -0.99 13.27 1.64
C ILE A 31 -2.24 13.90 2.25
N TRP A 32 -3.37 13.87 1.53
CA TRP A 32 -4.62 14.48 1.95
C TRP A 32 -5.19 13.85 3.22
N TYR A 33 -5.17 12.52 3.33
CA TYR A 33 -5.62 11.82 4.53
C TYR A 33 -4.78 12.18 5.75
N THR A 34 -3.48 12.41 5.57
CA THR A 34 -2.61 12.80 6.68
C THR A 34 -2.95 14.17 7.21
N LYS A 35 -3.21 15.15 6.33
CA LYS A 35 -3.73 16.45 6.74
C LYS A 35 -5.09 16.32 7.43
N GLY A 36 -6.03 15.59 6.82
CA GLY A 36 -7.39 15.44 7.35
C GLY A 36 -7.38 14.83 8.75
N THR A 37 -6.64 13.74 8.96
CA THR A 37 -6.53 13.11 10.29
C THR A 37 -5.82 13.98 11.30
N PHE A 38 -4.85 14.80 10.87
CA PHE A 38 -4.19 15.77 11.74
C PHE A 38 -5.16 16.83 12.25
N ASP A 39 -6.00 17.38 11.37
CA ASP A 39 -7.02 18.39 11.73
C ASP A 39 -8.07 17.86 12.75
N TYR A 40 -8.23 16.54 12.86
CA TYR A 40 -9.10 15.90 13.87
C TYR A 40 -8.47 15.78 15.27
N TYR A 41 -7.16 16.00 15.42
CA TYR A 41 -6.53 15.94 16.73
C TYR A 41 -6.68 17.28 17.47
N VAL A 42 -7.18 17.21 18.71
CA VAL A 42 -7.40 18.38 19.58
C VAL A 42 -6.11 18.83 20.28
N ASN A 43 -5.06 18.00 20.32
CA ASN A 43 -3.80 18.34 20.98
C ASN A 43 -2.89 19.17 20.06
N GLU A 44 -2.49 20.35 20.51
CA GLU A 44 -1.70 21.33 19.75
C GLU A 44 -0.23 20.90 19.56
N ASP A 45 0.29 20.00 20.40
CA ASP A 45 1.68 19.51 20.37
C ASP A 45 1.90 18.25 19.52
N LEU A 46 0.87 17.76 18.81
CA LEU A 46 1.03 16.59 17.95
C LEU A 46 1.81 16.95 16.69
N LEU A 47 2.82 16.13 16.38
CA LEU A 47 3.53 16.23 15.11
C LEU A 47 2.72 15.58 13.99
N MET A 48 2.72 16.19 12.81
CA MET A 48 1.94 15.71 11.67
C MET A 48 2.48 14.40 11.09
N ASN A 49 3.78 14.13 11.32
CA ASN A 49 4.44 12.86 11.01
C ASN A 49 4.53 11.91 12.21
N ALA A 50 3.80 12.17 13.29
CA ALA A 50 3.75 11.28 14.43
C ALA A 50 3.17 9.91 14.03
N ALA A 51 3.71 8.86 14.63
CA ALA A 51 3.27 7.50 14.34
C ALA A 51 1.78 7.26 14.69
N ALA A 52 1.22 8.03 15.62
CA ALA A 52 -0.22 7.98 15.93
C ALA A 52 -1.09 8.40 14.74
N VAL A 53 -0.69 9.46 14.01
CA VAL A 53 -1.40 9.96 12.82
C VAL A 53 -1.33 8.92 11.69
N PHE A 54 -0.14 8.37 11.43
CA PHE A 54 0.02 7.32 10.42
C PHE A 54 -0.76 6.05 10.74
N TYR A 55 -0.88 5.67 12.02
CA TYR A 55 -1.71 4.53 12.41
C TYR A 55 -3.19 4.74 12.07
N LYS A 56 -3.75 5.90 12.44
CA LYS A 56 -5.14 6.22 12.10
C LYS A 56 -5.35 6.28 10.58
N ASN A 57 -4.39 6.82 9.83
CA ASN A 57 -4.48 6.85 8.37
C ASN A 57 -4.42 5.46 7.75
N LEU A 58 -3.54 4.57 8.24
CA LEU A 58 -3.48 3.20 7.75
C LEU A 58 -4.74 2.40 8.10
N ALA A 59 -5.27 2.59 9.31
CA ALA A 59 -6.52 1.95 9.73
C ALA A 59 -7.73 2.41 8.89
N GLY A 60 -7.86 3.72 8.64
CA GLY A 60 -8.93 4.28 7.80
C GLY A 60 -8.73 4.01 6.31
N GLY A 61 -7.49 4.08 5.84
CA GLY A 61 -7.10 3.86 4.44
C GLY A 61 -7.18 2.39 4.01
N GLY A 62 -7.19 1.44 4.94
CA GLY A 62 -7.27 0.01 4.63
C GLY A 62 -8.50 -0.36 3.78
N ILE A 63 -9.67 0.22 4.07
CA ILE A 63 -10.89 -0.03 3.29
C ILE A 63 -10.74 0.46 1.85
N LEU A 64 -10.14 1.65 1.67
CA LEU A 64 -9.88 2.23 0.35
C LEU A 64 -8.89 1.38 -0.46
N LEU A 65 -7.83 0.90 0.19
CA LEU A 65 -6.85 0.02 -0.44
C LEU A 65 -7.47 -1.31 -0.91
N ILE A 66 -8.39 -1.90 -0.12
CA ILE A 66 -9.11 -3.12 -0.52
C ILE A 66 -9.94 -2.88 -1.79
N ILE A 67 -10.64 -1.74 -1.87
CA ILE A 67 -11.45 -1.38 -3.04
C ILE A 67 -10.55 -1.23 -4.27
N ILE A 68 -9.40 -0.55 -4.14
CA ILE A 68 -8.46 -0.37 -5.25
C ILE A 68 -7.90 -1.70 -5.73
N VAL A 69 -7.53 -2.60 -4.81
CA VAL A 69 -7.06 -3.95 -5.17
C VAL A 69 -8.14 -4.73 -5.92
N ALA A 70 -9.40 -4.64 -5.50
CA ALA A 70 -10.51 -5.29 -6.18
C ALA A 70 -10.72 -4.73 -7.61
N VAL A 71 -10.69 -3.41 -7.77
CA VAL A 71 -10.84 -2.72 -9.06
C VAL A 71 -9.69 -3.05 -10.00
N LEU A 72 -8.45 -3.13 -9.49
CA LEU A 72 -7.27 -3.40 -10.31
C LEU A 72 -7.22 -4.88 -10.71
N THR A 73 -7.54 -5.79 -9.80
CA THR A 73 -7.49 -7.25 -10.01
C THR A 73 -8.65 -7.79 -10.84
N GLY A 74 -9.85 -7.21 -10.72
CA GLY A 74 -11.05 -7.68 -11.41
C GLY A 74 -10.88 -7.81 -12.93
N PRO A 75 -10.52 -6.73 -13.65
CA PRO A 75 -10.32 -6.76 -15.10
C PRO A 75 -9.27 -7.78 -15.55
N ILE A 76 -8.25 -8.03 -14.73
CA ILE A 76 -7.18 -8.99 -15.04
C ILE A 76 -7.70 -10.42 -15.07
N LEU A 77 -8.54 -10.78 -14.09
CA LEU A 77 -9.15 -12.12 -14.02
C LEU A 77 -10.19 -12.29 -15.14
N PHE A 78 -11.01 -11.27 -15.38
CA PHE A 78 -12.09 -11.35 -16.35
C PHE A 78 -11.65 -11.32 -17.82
N LYS A 79 -10.49 -10.73 -18.10
CA LYS A 79 -9.95 -10.60 -19.47
C LYS A 79 -9.79 -11.95 -20.19
N GLU A 80 -9.45 -13.01 -19.47
CA GLU A 80 -9.27 -14.34 -20.09
C GLU A 80 -10.59 -15.00 -20.48
N ILE A 81 -11.61 -14.80 -19.65
CA ILE A 81 -12.97 -15.27 -19.91
C ILE A 81 -13.52 -14.53 -21.14
N GLN A 82 -13.29 -13.22 -21.22
CA GLN A 82 -13.77 -12.37 -22.31
C GLN A 82 -13.10 -12.68 -23.65
N HIS A 83 -11.78 -12.90 -23.67
CA HIS A 83 -11.05 -13.15 -24.93
C HIS A 83 -10.95 -14.63 -25.32
N LYS A 84 -11.56 -15.55 -24.56
CA LYS A 84 -11.51 -17.00 -24.79
C LYS A 84 -10.08 -17.54 -24.99
N THR A 85 -9.08 -16.87 -24.41
CA THR A 85 -7.66 -17.21 -24.58
C THR A 85 -7.28 -18.53 -23.92
N GLY A 86 -8.16 -19.10 -23.09
CA GLY A 86 -7.98 -20.42 -22.48
C GLY A 86 -7.76 -21.52 -23.53
N GLN A 87 -8.43 -21.47 -24.68
CA GLN A 87 -8.31 -22.52 -25.72
C GLN A 87 -6.90 -22.59 -26.34
N TRP A 88 -6.20 -21.46 -26.40
CA TRP A 88 -4.81 -21.39 -26.88
C TRP A 88 -3.79 -21.76 -25.80
N LEU A 89 -4.21 -21.77 -24.54
CA LEU A 89 -3.36 -22.15 -23.41
C LEU A 89 -3.20 -23.67 -23.33
N PHE A 90 -4.26 -24.43 -23.63
CA PHE A 90 -4.28 -25.90 -23.58
C PHE A 90 -3.50 -26.59 -24.72
N THR A 91 -3.15 -25.86 -25.78
CA THR A 91 -2.35 -26.38 -26.90
C THR A 91 -0.85 -26.20 -26.71
N ASN A 92 -0.42 -25.41 -25.71
CA ASN A 92 1.00 -25.23 -25.38
C ASN A 92 1.45 -26.22 -24.30
N PRO A 93 2.70 -26.73 -24.35
CA PRO A 93 3.26 -27.60 -23.32
C PRO A 93 3.67 -26.79 -22.07
N ILE A 94 2.71 -26.08 -21.47
CA ILE A 94 2.91 -25.28 -20.26
C ILE A 94 2.01 -25.84 -19.18
N ASP A 95 2.61 -26.16 -18.05
CA ASP A 95 1.92 -26.62 -16.83
C ASP A 95 0.94 -25.54 -16.34
N GLU A 96 -0.37 -25.87 -16.34
CA GLU A 96 -1.47 -24.96 -16.00
C GLU A 96 -1.28 -24.30 -14.63
N LYS A 97 -0.79 -25.07 -13.65
CA LYS A 97 -0.56 -24.57 -12.27
C LYS A 97 0.51 -23.49 -12.24
N LYS A 98 1.57 -23.66 -13.03
CA LYS A 98 2.68 -22.70 -13.12
C LYS A 98 2.27 -21.42 -13.84
N PHE A 99 1.40 -21.52 -14.84
CA PHE A 99 0.84 -20.36 -15.53
C PHE A 99 -0.05 -19.53 -14.61
N PHE A 100 -1.00 -20.19 -13.92
CA PHE A 100 -1.90 -19.53 -12.98
C PHE A 100 -1.12 -18.84 -11.85
N LEU A 101 -0.15 -19.55 -11.24
CA LEU A 101 0.68 -19.00 -10.18
C LEU A 101 1.51 -17.80 -10.65
N GLY A 102 2.08 -17.86 -11.87
CA GLY A 102 2.84 -16.74 -12.45
C GLY A 102 1.99 -15.47 -12.63
N ARG A 103 0.74 -15.61 -13.09
CA ARG A 103 -0.19 -14.48 -13.24
C ARG A 103 -0.70 -13.95 -11.91
N PHE A 104 -1.00 -14.83 -10.96
CA PHE A 104 -1.40 -14.44 -9.63
C PHE A 104 -0.29 -13.63 -8.96
N LEU A 105 0.96 -14.10 -8.99
CA LEU A 105 2.11 -13.39 -8.45
C LEU A 105 2.33 -12.05 -9.16
N ALA A 106 2.21 -11.99 -10.49
CA ALA A 106 2.33 -10.73 -11.22
C ALA A 106 1.24 -9.70 -10.82
N ALA A 107 -0.02 -10.15 -10.68
CA ALA A 107 -1.11 -9.30 -10.22
C ALA A 107 -0.90 -8.84 -8.77
N PHE A 108 -0.48 -9.75 -7.89
CA PHE A 108 -0.16 -9.44 -6.51
C PHE A 108 0.97 -8.42 -6.39
N SER A 109 2.08 -8.60 -7.12
CA SER A 109 3.21 -7.67 -7.10
C SER A 109 2.83 -6.26 -7.55
N ILE A 110 1.97 -6.13 -8.56
CA ILE A 110 1.52 -4.81 -9.05
C ILE A 110 0.57 -4.17 -8.05
N ASN A 111 -0.38 -4.92 -7.48
CA ASN A 111 -1.24 -4.40 -6.43
C ASN A 111 -0.42 -3.94 -5.22
N ALA A 112 0.57 -4.74 -4.80
CA ALA A 112 1.47 -4.36 -3.73
C ALA A 112 2.21 -3.06 -4.06
N LEU A 113 2.76 -2.93 -5.27
CA LEU A 113 3.41 -1.71 -5.72
C LEU A 113 2.47 -0.49 -5.71
N VAL A 114 1.23 -0.67 -6.18
CA VAL A 114 0.23 0.41 -6.19
C VAL A 114 -0.12 0.83 -4.77
N CYS A 115 -0.35 -0.11 -3.86
CA CYS A 115 -0.60 0.16 -2.45
C CYS A 115 0.59 0.85 -1.75
N LEU A 116 1.84 0.57 -2.15
CA LEU A 116 3.01 1.31 -1.66
C LEU A 116 2.93 2.81 -2.00
N GLY A 117 2.19 3.21 -3.04
CA GLY A 117 1.96 4.63 -3.36
C GLY A 117 1.29 5.39 -2.21
N TYR A 118 0.37 4.75 -1.49
CA TYR A 118 -0.27 5.36 -0.32
C TYR A 118 0.72 5.61 0.82
N LEU A 119 1.62 4.65 1.05
CA LEU A 119 2.71 4.77 2.04
C LEU A 119 3.70 5.88 1.67
N VAL A 120 4.10 5.92 0.40
CA VAL A 120 4.96 6.97 -0.14
C VAL A 120 4.30 8.34 0.01
N GLY A 121 2.98 8.44 -0.25
CA GLY A 121 2.20 9.64 -0.01
C GLY A 121 2.30 10.16 1.43
N MET A 122 2.18 9.28 2.42
CA MET A 122 2.34 9.67 3.83
C MET A 122 3.75 10.16 4.17
N LEU A 123 4.78 9.53 3.60
CA LEU A 123 6.17 9.94 3.81
C LEU A 123 6.51 11.25 3.10
N LEU A 124 5.82 11.57 2.01
CA LEU A 124 6.01 12.79 1.24
C LEU A 124 5.25 14.01 1.81
N VAL A 125 4.47 13.84 2.89
CA VAL A 125 3.72 14.93 3.53
C VAL A 125 4.62 16.12 3.91
N PRO A 126 5.81 15.95 4.53
CA PRO A 126 6.69 17.08 4.87
C PRO A 126 7.16 17.87 3.63
N TYR A 127 7.27 17.21 2.48
CA TYR A 127 7.71 17.82 1.23
C TYR A 127 6.57 18.47 0.43
N SER A 128 5.31 18.21 0.81
CA SER A 128 4.14 18.73 0.11
C SER A 128 3.81 20.19 0.42
N GLY A 129 4.41 20.78 1.46
CA GLY A 129 4.19 22.18 1.85
C GLY A 129 2.83 22.48 2.50
N ILE A 130 2.06 21.44 2.86
CA ILE A 130 0.68 21.56 3.37
C ILE A 130 0.61 21.87 4.88
N GLY A 131 1.75 21.84 5.60
CA GLY A 131 1.82 22.12 7.02
C GLY A 131 2.93 23.10 7.37
N GLU A 132 2.81 23.74 8.54
CA GLU A 132 3.86 24.60 9.08
C GLU A 132 5.10 23.78 9.44
N ALA A 133 6.29 24.28 9.08
CA ALA A 133 7.56 23.57 9.23
C ALA A 133 7.86 23.14 10.69
N HIS A 134 7.28 23.84 11.67
CA HIS A 134 7.44 23.54 13.09
C HIS A 134 6.71 22.27 13.56
N ARG A 135 5.75 21.75 12.77
CA ARG A 135 4.91 20.58 13.13
C ARG A 135 5.42 19.26 12.57
N PHE A 136 6.60 19.28 11.94
CA PHE A 136 7.26 18.09 11.41
C PHE A 136 8.47 17.75 12.28
N GLY A 137 8.47 16.55 12.89
CA GLY A 137 9.65 16.01 13.54
C GLY A 137 10.53 15.20 12.58
N ASP A 138 11.48 14.43 13.11
CA ASP A 138 12.23 13.47 12.31
C ASP A 138 11.31 12.37 11.76
N ALA A 139 11.50 11.99 10.50
CA ALA A 139 10.70 10.95 9.87
C ALA A 139 10.90 9.60 10.59
N PRO A 140 9.87 9.02 11.24
CA PRO A 140 10.03 7.82 12.05
C PRO A 140 10.00 6.56 11.16
N PHE A 141 11.00 6.42 10.29
CA PHE A 141 11.13 5.29 9.35
C PHE A 141 11.09 3.93 10.06
N GLY A 142 11.72 3.82 11.24
CA GLY A 142 11.74 2.57 12.01
C GLY A 142 10.36 2.15 12.51
N GLN A 143 9.56 3.11 12.99
CA GLN A 143 8.19 2.82 13.45
C GLN A 143 7.25 2.54 12.28
N PHE A 144 7.50 3.16 11.13
CA PHE A 144 6.76 2.93 9.89
C PHE A 144 6.97 1.51 9.37
N ILE A 145 8.23 1.06 9.25
CA ILE A 145 8.57 -0.28 8.78
C ILE A 145 8.07 -1.34 9.77
N ALA A 146 8.30 -1.16 11.08
CA ALA A 146 7.84 -2.11 12.08
C ALA A 146 6.32 -2.36 12.00
N ARG A 147 5.53 -1.31 11.72
CA ARG A 147 4.07 -1.39 11.66
C ARG A 147 3.55 -1.95 10.34
N LEU A 148 4.32 -1.84 9.24
CA LEU A 148 4.00 -2.50 7.98
C LEU A 148 4.03 -4.03 8.12
N PHE A 149 5.00 -4.56 8.88
CA PHE A 149 5.15 -6.01 9.11
C PHE A 149 4.28 -6.53 10.27
N PHE A 150 3.98 -5.70 11.27
CA PHE A 150 3.19 -6.08 12.45
C PHE A 150 1.92 -5.23 12.63
N PRO A 151 0.92 -5.35 11.75
CA PRO A 151 -0.30 -4.53 11.82
C PRO A 151 -1.19 -4.84 13.04
N PHE A 152 -1.12 -6.06 13.60
CA PHE A 152 -1.96 -6.51 14.72
C PHE A 152 -1.29 -6.39 16.09
N ALA A 153 0.00 -6.07 16.16
CA ALA A 153 0.73 -6.06 17.42
C ALA A 153 0.18 -5.02 18.43
N SER A 154 -0.51 -3.98 17.97
CA SER A 154 -1.09 -2.94 18.83
C SER A 154 -2.57 -3.10 19.17
N GLN A 155 -3.29 -4.07 18.59
CA GLN A 155 -4.69 -4.31 18.95
C GLN A 155 -4.84 -5.13 20.24
N TYR A 156 -3.74 -5.74 20.71
CA TYR A 156 -3.70 -6.40 22.00
C TYR A 156 -3.20 -5.41 23.07
N PRO A 157 -3.83 -5.36 24.26
CA PRO A 157 -3.37 -4.54 25.39
C PRO A 157 -1.93 -4.86 25.86
N PHE A 158 -1.32 -5.92 25.31
CA PHE A 158 0.05 -6.33 25.59
C PHE A 158 1.13 -5.35 25.08
N ALA A 159 0.84 -4.55 24.05
CA ALA A 159 1.79 -3.55 23.54
C ALA A 159 1.90 -2.29 24.44
N HIS A 160 0.88 -1.99 25.24
CA HIS A 160 0.98 -0.94 26.26
C HIS A 160 1.96 -1.33 27.37
N ILE A 161 2.07 -2.62 27.71
CA ILE A 161 3.03 -3.11 28.70
C ILE A 161 4.45 -3.00 28.12
N ILE A 162 4.69 -3.45 26.89
CA ILE A 162 6.04 -3.43 26.29
C ILE A 162 6.49 -2.00 25.94
N GLY A 163 5.57 -1.10 25.58
CA GLY A 163 5.87 0.31 25.34
C GLY A 163 6.25 1.09 26.60
N VAL A 164 5.57 0.84 27.73
CA VAL A 164 5.89 1.44 29.03
C VAL A 164 7.24 0.92 29.57
N PHE A 165 7.63 -0.31 29.23
CA PHE A 165 8.91 -0.87 29.65
C PHE A 165 10.12 -0.48 28.78
N ARG A 166 9.95 0.17 27.62
CA ARG A 166 11.07 0.44 26.69
C ARG A 166 11.35 1.90 26.34
N PHE A 167 10.55 2.85 26.81
CA PHE A 167 10.86 4.28 26.72
C PHE A 167 10.51 4.99 28.03
N GLY A 168 11.26 4.65 29.09
CA GLY A 168 11.37 5.50 30.26
C GLY A 168 12.42 6.57 30.00
N VAL A 169 12.03 7.65 29.30
CA VAL A 169 12.60 8.99 29.47
C VAL A 169 11.47 9.97 29.15
N PHE A 170 11.25 10.88 30.11
CA PHE A 170 10.30 11.98 30.12
C PHE A 170 10.30 12.82 28.83
#